data_AF-A0A914YTE0-F1
#
_entry.id   AF-A0A914YTE0-F1
#
_cell.length_a   1.000
_cell.length_b   1.000
_cell.length_c   1.000
_cell.angle_alpha   90.00
_cell.angle_beta   90.00
_cell.angle_gamma   90.00
#
_symmetry.space_group_name_H-M   'P 1'
#
loop_
_entity.id
_entity.type
_entity.pdbx_description
1 polymer ?
#
loop_
_entity_poly.entity_id
_entity_poly.type
_entity_poly.pdbx_seq_one_letter_code
_entity_poly.pdbx_strand_id
1 'polypeptide(L)'
;MFKIELLFYLPFFAGVPVSHINSKPGRCPQPLGISALQDTTTGCWLDANCPGIQKCCLEPNPVTNTATRICRDPEGVSSDSICNQPLAVGSCTAPSIRYYYDASSGACRSFQYSGCGGNANNFQSLASCQATCSGSGQ
;
A
#
# COMPACT_ATOMS: atom_id res chain seq x y z
N MET A 1 -22.29 2.79 48.73
CA MET A 1 -21.14 2.23 49.47
C MET A 1 -20.76 0.95 48.74
N PHE A 2 -19.84 1.01 47.75
CA PHE A 2 -18.39 0.75 47.88
C PHE A 2 -18.13 -0.66 48.45
N LYS A 3 -17.34 -1.59 47.90
CA LYS A 3 -16.26 -1.62 46.86
C LYS A 3 -15.86 -3.13 46.75
N ILE A 4 -15.43 -3.69 45.61
CA ILE A 4 -14.03 -4.05 45.22
C ILE A 4 -14.18 -5.16 44.14
N GLU A 5 -13.90 -4.92 42.86
CA GLU A 5 -12.61 -4.97 42.15
C GLU A 5 -11.93 -6.35 42.11
N LEU A 6 -11.97 -7.02 40.94
CA LEU A 6 -10.81 -7.76 40.42
C LEU A 6 -10.86 -7.87 38.89
N LEU A 7 -9.92 -7.12 38.31
CA LEU A 7 -9.53 -6.98 36.91
C LEU A 7 -9.15 -8.31 36.24
N PHE A 8 -9.67 -8.57 35.04
CA PHE A 8 -8.96 -9.35 34.01
C PHE A 8 -9.02 -8.60 32.67
N TYR A 9 -7.88 -8.02 32.34
CA TYR A 9 -7.48 -7.45 31.05
C TYR A 9 -7.53 -8.49 29.92
N LEU A 10 -8.21 -8.22 28.81
CA LEU A 10 -7.82 -8.60 27.43
C LEU A 10 -8.58 -7.73 26.40
N PRO A 11 -7.92 -6.94 25.53
CA PRO A 11 -8.61 -6.12 24.52
C PRO A 11 -8.33 -6.59 23.08
N PHE A 12 -8.77 -7.77 22.65
CA PHE A 12 -8.73 -8.20 21.23
C PHE A 12 -9.85 -9.27 21.11
N PHE A 13 -10.91 -9.19 20.30
CA PHE A 13 -10.96 -9.00 18.86
C PHE A 13 -12.30 -8.35 18.47
N ALA A 14 -12.32 -7.06 18.14
CA ALA A 14 -13.34 -6.55 17.22
C ALA A 14 -12.86 -6.90 15.81
N GLY A 15 -13.58 -7.76 15.09
CA GLY A 15 -13.24 -8.12 13.71
C GLY A 15 -13.07 -6.86 12.86
N VAL A 16 -11.95 -6.77 12.13
CA VAL A 16 -11.68 -5.64 11.22
C VAL A 16 -12.75 -5.64 10.11
N PRO A 17 -13.44 -4.52 9.84
CA PRO A 17 -14.46 -4.49 8.80
C PRO A 17 -13.84 -4.78 7.43
N VAL A 18 -14.53 -5.57 6.59
CA VAL A 18 -14.08 -5.95 5.24
C VAL A 18 -13.76 -4.72 4.37
N SER A 19 -14.37 -3.56 4.63
CA SER A 19 -14.09 -2.28 3.95
C SER A 19 -12.67 -1.73 4.17
N HIS A 20 -11.92 -2.20 5.17
CA HIS A 20 -10.51 -1.84 5.39
C HIS A 20 -9.54 -2.83 4.73
N ILE A 21 -10.05 -3.97 4.27
CA ILE A 21 -9.33 -4.94 3.46
C ILE A 21 -9.57 -4.53 2.00
N ASN A 22 -8.53 -4.31 1.20
CA ASN A 22 -8.64 -3.87 -0.20
C ASN A 22 -9.15 -2.42 -0.43
N SER A 23 -8.92 -1.48 0.50
CA SER A 23 -9.47 -0.12 0.42
C SER A 23 -8.84 0.79 -0.63
N LYS A 24 -7.69 0.44 -1.20
CA LYS A 24 -7.00 1.26 -2.21
C LYS A 24 -7.44 0.89 -3.63
N PRO A 25 -7.42 1.85 -4.58
CA PRO A 25 -7.89 1.62 -5.94
C PRO A 25 -7.01 0.62 -6.71
N GLY A 26 -7.57 0.06 -7.78
CA GLY A 26 -6.87 -0.85 -8.68
C GLY A 26 -6.78 -2.28 -8.17
N ARG A 27 -6.02 -3.08 -8.91
CA ARG A 27 -5.88 -4.52 -8.69
C ARG A 27 -4.42 -4.88 -8.40
N CYS A 28 -4.20 -5.94 -7.63
CA CYS A 28 -2.86 -6.48 -7.47
C CYS A 28 -2.32 -6.97 -8.81
N PRO A 29 -1.04 -6.72 -9.13
CA PRO A 29 -0.40 -7.29 -10.31
C PRO A 29 -0.45 -8.82 -10.17
N GLN A 30 -1.02 -9.50 -11.16
CA GLN A 30 -1.17 -10.96 -11.13
C GLN A 30 0.06 -11.63 -11.75
N PRO A 31 0.79 -12.49 -11.02
CA PRO A 31 1.69 -13.45 -11.68
C PRO A 31 0.84 -14.49 -12.43
N LEU A 32 1.21 -14.79 -13.67
CA LEU A 32 0.49 -15.75 -14.52
C LEU A 32 0.44 -17.14 -13.85
N GLY A 33 -0.76 -17.58 -13.45
CA GLY A 33 -1.11 -18.99 -13.36
C GLY A 33 -0.63 -19.80 -12.15
N ILE A 34 -0.33 -19.19 -10.98
CA ILE A 34 0.03 -19.95 -9.78
C ILE A 34 -1.04 -19.81 -8.69
N SER A 35 -1.73 -20.91 -8.39
CA SER A 35 -2.60 -21.03 -7.22
C SER A 35 -1.79 -21.52 -6.03
N ALA A 36 -1.39 -20.63 -5.11
CA ALA A 36 -0.78 -21.06 -3.84
C ALA A 36 -1.86 -21.46 -2.82
N LEU A 37 -1.59 -22.51 -2.03
CA LEU A 37 -2.55 -23.12 -1.10
C LEU A 37 -2.37 -22.69 0.36
N GLN A 38 -1.21 -22.15 0.73
CA GLN A 38 -0.90 -21.76 2.13
C GLN A 38 -0.40 -20.32 2.22
N ASP A 39 -1.22 -19.44 2.80
CA ASP A 39 -0.84 -18.04 3.10
C ASP A 39 0.07 -18.01 4.33
N THR A 40 1.27 -17.46 4.17
CA THR A 40 2.17 -17.18 5.29
C THR A 40 1.86 -15.79 5.81
N THR A 41 1.61 -15.66 7.12
CA THR A 41 1.22 -14.40 7.79
C THR A 41 2.32 -13.32 7.82
N THR A 42 3.37 -13.47 7.00
CA THR A 42 4.55 -12.60 6.96
C THR A 42 4.34 -11.48 5.95
N GLY A 43 4.46 -10.22 6.40
CA GLY A 43 4.43 -9.03 5.55
C GLY A 43 3.28 -8.07 5.87
N CYS A 44 2.60 -7.55 4.84
CA CYS A 44 1.47 -6.63 5.04
C CYS A 44 0.19 -7.39 5.40
N TRP A 45 -0.71 -6.76 6.15
CA TRP A 45 -2.01 -7.36 6.49
C TRP A 45 -3.18 -6.69 5.75
N LEU A 46 -3.09 -5.36 5.56
CA LEU A 46 -4.09 -4.52 4.91
C LEU A 46 -3.42 -3.57 3.91
N ASP A 47 -4.18 -3.09 2.92
CA ASP A 47 -3.75 -2.00 2.02
C ASP A 47 -3.28 -0.76 2.79
N ALA A 48 -3.90 -0.48 3.94
CA ALA A 48 -3.52 0.63 4.82
C ALA A 48 -2.12 0.49 5.44
N ASN A 49 -1.56 -0.72 5.54
CA ASN A 49 -0.19 -0.93 6.01
C ASN A 49 0.86 -0.67 4.91
N CYS A 50 0.41 -0.52 3.67
CA CYS A 50 1.29 -0.23 2.55
C CYS A 50 1.40 1.28 2.33
N PRO A 51 2.58 1.81 1.98
CA PRO A 51 2.78 3.23 1.73
C PRO A 51 2.15 3.67 0.39
N GLY A 52 1.75 4.93 0.30
CA GLY A 52 1.26 5.51 -0.95
C GLY A 52 0.05 4.80 -1.52
N ILE A 53 0.07 4.54 -2.83
CA ILE A 53 -1.01 3.86 -3.55
C ILE A 53 -0.97 2.32 -3.40
N GLN A 54 0.08 1.78 -2.81
CA GLN A 54 0.36 0.33 -2.84
C GLN A 54 -0.73 -0.49 -2.13
N LYS A 55 -1.15 -1.60 -2.74
CA LYS A 55 -2.04 -2.61 -2.17
C LYS A 55 -1.25 -3.72 -1.50
N CYS A 56 -1.88 -4.40 -0.55
CA CYS A 56 -1.31 -5.59 0.05
C CYS A 56 -1.68 -6.83 -0.79
N CYS A 57 -0.69 -7.35 -1.52
CA CYS A 57 -0.89 -8.39 -2.52
C CYS A 57 -0.28 -9.72 -2.08
N LEU A 58 -0.88 -10.83 -2.54
CA LEU A 58 -0.36 -12.17 -2.33
C LEU A 58 0.60 -12.55 -3.46
N GLU A 59 1.84 -12.86 -3.12
CA GLU A 59 2.81 -13.42 -4.05
C GLU A 59 3.05 -14.91 -3.77
N PRO A 60 2.72 -15.80 -4.73
CA PRO A 60 2.91 -17.23 -4.58
C PRO A 60 4.38 -17.63 -4.79
N ASN A 61 4.89 -18.51 -3.93
CA ASN A 61 6.17 -19.19 -4.05
C ASN A 61 5.93 -20.63 -4.59
N PRO A 62 6.25 -20.90 -5.87
CA PRO A 62 5.99 -22.21 -6.47
C PRO A 62 6.86 -23.34 -5.90
N VAL A 63 7.99 -23.02 -5.27
CA VAL A 63 8.92 -24.01 -4.72
C VAL A 63 8.39 -24.57 -3.39
N THR A 64 7.74 -23.73 -2.59
CA THR A 64 7.28 -24.10 -1.24
C THR A 64 5.76 -24.26 -1.13
N ASN A 65 5.01 -24.02 -2.21
CA ASN A 65 3.54 -23.98 -2.22
C ASN A 65 2.93 -22.99 -1.21
N THR A 66 3.71 -21.96 -0.84
CA THR A 66 3.27 -20.89 0.08
C THR A 66 2.99 -19.59 -0.67
N ALA A 67 2.30 -18.65 -0.03
CA ALA A 67 2.18 -17.27 -0.48
C ALA A 67 2.67 -16.32 0.60
N THR A 68 3.26 -15.18 0.21
CA THR A 68 3.66 -14.10 1.12
C THR A 68 2.88 -12.83 0.78
N ARG A 69 2.54 -12.03 1.80
CA ARG A 69 1.87 -10.75 1.59
C ARG A 69 2.88 -9.62 1.42
N ILE A 70 2.81 -8.89 0.32
CA ILE A 70 3.76 -7.83 -0.01
C ILE A 70 3.05 -6.60 -0.59
N CYS A 71 3.57 -5.42 -0.27
CA CYS A 71 3.07 -4.17 -0.82
C CYS A 71 3.52 -3.98 -2.27
N ARG A 72 2.56 -3.75 -3.18
CA ARG A 72 2.80 -3.52 -4.61
C ARG A 72 1.98 -2.36 -5.13
N ASP A 73 2.56 -1.60 -6.06
CA ASP A 73 1.80 -0.64 -6.86
C ASP A 73 0.67 -1.37 -7.61
N PRO A 74 -0.58 -0.88 -7.56
CA PRO A 74 -1.70 -1.52 -8.23
C PRO A 74 -1.72 -1.24 -9.73
N GLU A 75 -2.36 -2.14 -10.46
CA GLU A 75 -2.63 -1.98 -11.88
C GLU A 75 -4.06 -1.48 -12.14
N GLY A 76 -4.26 -0.83 -13.28
CA GLY A 76 -5.57 -0.33 -13.71
C GLY A 76 -6.07 0.86 -12.89
N VAL A 77 -5.17 1.68 -12.36
CA VAL A 77 -5.51 2.94 -11.72
C VAL A 77 -5.20 4.09 -12.67
N SER A 78 -6.15 5.00 -12.82
CA SER A 78 -5.97 6.34 -13.38
C SER A 78 -6.71 7.29 -12.44
N SER A 79 -6.02 8.30 -11.89
CA SER A 79 -6.63 9.16 -10.89
C SER A 79 -5.95 10.52 -10.75
N ASP A 80 -6.61 11.55 -11.26
CA ASP A 80 -6.17 12.95 -11.08
C ASP A 80 -6.10 13.34 -9.60
N SER A 81 -6.97 12.77 -8.77
CA SER A 81 -6.97 13.02 -7.32
C SER A 81 -5.69 12.53 -6.62
N ILE A 82 -5.02 11.51 -7.18
CA ILE A 82 -3.72 11.04 -6.70
C ILE A 82 -2.63 11.93 -7.28
N CYS A 83 -2.66 12.17 -8.59
CA CYS A 83 -1.62 12.89 -9.32
C CYS A 83 -1.50 14.36 -8.91
N ASN A 84 -2.58 14.97 -8.42
CA ASN A 84 -2.58 16.36 -7.94
C ASN A 84 -2.18 16.53 -6.46
N GLN A 85 -1.88 15.45 -5.74
CA GLN A 85 -1.39 15.58 -4.35
C GLN A 85 0.07 16.09 -4.34
N PRO A 86 0.44 16.88 -3.33
CA PRO A 86 1.80 17.40 -3.22
C PRO A 86 2.81 16.28 -2.92
N LEU A 87 4.09 16.55 -3.18
CA LEU A 87 5.18 15.69 -2.69
C LEU A 87 5.11 15.56 -1.16
N ALA A 88 5.08 14.32 -0.66
CA ALA A 88 5.07 14.03 0.78
C ALA A 88 6.21 13.07 1.17
N VAL A 89 7.31 13.65 1.67
CA VAL A 89 8.49 12.92 2.15
C VAL A 89 8.17 12.07 3.39
N GLY A 90 7.32 12.58 4.28
CA GLY A 90 7.01 11.98 5.57
C GLY A 90 8.08 12.26 6.64
N SER A 91 8.00 11.57 7.78
CA SER A 91 8.80 11.88 8.99
C SER A 91 9.54 10.70 9.63
N CYS A 92 9.59 9.54 8.97
CA CYS A 92 10.30 8.36 9.49
C CYS A 92 11.81 8.36 9.14
N THR A 93 12.54 7.34 9.61
CA THR A 93 14.00 7.21 9.41
C THR A 93 14.39 5.96 8.62
N ALA A 94 13.51 5.49 7.74
CA ALA A 94 13.72 4.32 6.88
C ALA A 94 13.63 4.75 5.39
N PRO A 95 14.66 5.46 4.89
CA PRO A 95 14.58 6.07 3.57
C PRO A 95 14.50 5.02 2.45
N SER A 96 13.65 5.27 1.46
CA SER A 96 13.60 4.50 0.22
C SER A 96 13.34 5.41 -0.98
N ILE A 97 13.87 5.04 -2.14
CA ILE A 97 13.60 5.77 -3.39
C ILE A 97 12.19 5.42 -3.86
N ARG A 98 11.40 6.45 -4.14
CA ARG A 98 10.03 6.37 -4.66
C ARG A 98 9.84 7.36 -5.80
N TYR A 99 8.70 7.29 -6.45
CA TYR A 99 8.30 8.21 -7.51
C TYR A 99 7.04 8.95 -7.12
N TYR A 100 6.94 10.21 -7.52
CA TYR A 100 5.73 11.04 -7.41
C TYR A 100 5.50 11.76 -8.73
N TYR A 101 4.25 12.12 -9.02
CA TYR A 101 3.91 12.98 -10.14
C TYR A 101 4.07 14.44 -9.75
N ASP A 102 4.93 15.15 -10.48
CA ASP A 102 5.13 16.59 -10.36
C ASP A 102 4.24 17.32 -11.37
N ALA A 103 3.05 17.71 -10.93
CA ALA A 103 2.04 18.38 -11.76
C ALA A 103 2.56 19.70 -12.37
N SER A 104 3.55 20.36 -11.76
CA SER A 104 4.13 21.60 -12.32
C SER A 104 4.95 21.33 -13.58
N SER A 105 5.57 20.15 -13.66
CA SER A 105 6.39 19.72 -14.80
C SER A 105 5.65 18.74 -15.73
N GLY A 106 4.48 18.25 -15.30
CA GLY A 106 3.73 17.22 -16.00
C GLY A 106 4.41 15.85 -16.02
N ALA A 107 5.38 15.59 -15.12
CA ALA A 107 6.25 14.42 -15.18
C ALA A 107 6.40 13.70 -13.83
N CYS A 108 6.61 12.38 -13.90
CA CYS A 108 6.99 11.57 -12.74
C CYS A 108 8.46 11.75 -12.40
N ARG A 109 8.76 12.01 -11.13
CA ARG A 109 10.11 12.27 -10.60
C ARG A 109 10.39 11.39 -9.39
N SER A 110 11.66 11.06 -9.15
CA SER A 110 12.06 10.32 -7.96
C SER A 110 12.21 11.23 -6.75
N PHE A 111 11.98 10.67 -5.56
CA PHE A 111 12.24 11.33 -4.29
C PHE A 111 12.62 10.33 -3.20
N GLN A 112 13.22 10.81 -2.12
CA GLN A 112 13.55 9.99 -0.95
C GLN A 112 12.36 10.01 0.02
N TYR A 113 11.61 8.92 0.07
CA TYR A 113 10.52 8.73 1.02
C TYR A 113 11.06 8.24 2.35
N SER A 114 10.63 8.87 3.45
CA SER A 114 11.10 8.60 4.81
C SER A 114 10.69 7.24 5.41
N GLY A 115 9.73 6.54 4.78
CA GLY A 115 9.22 5.24 5.20
C GLY A 115 7.81 5.25 5.78
N CYS A 116 7.32 6.38 6.30
CA CYS A 116 5.95 6.57 6.79
C CYS A 116 5.44 8.00 6.56
N GLY A 117 4.15 8.26 6.78
CA GLY A 117 3.62 9.64 6.79
C GLY A 117 3.56 10.34 5.42
N GLY A 118 3.59 9.58 4.33
CA GLY A 118 3.37 10.10 2.97
C GLY A 118 1.89 10.19 2.58
N ASN A 119 1.62 10.43 1.31
CA ASN A 119 0.29 10.44 0.71
C ASN A 119 0.22 9.51 -0.51
N ALA A 120 -0.88 9.48 -1.26
CA ALA A 120 -1.09 8.54 -2.35
C ALA A 120 -0.22 8.81 -3.59
N ASN A 121 0.32 10.03 -3.74
CA ASN A 121 1.28 10.38 -4.79
C ASN A 121 2.68 9.86 -4.45
N ASN A 122 2.78 8.55 -4.26
CA ASN A 122 3.97 7.82 -3.87
C ASN A 122 3.89 6.41 -4.47
N PHE A 123 4.68 6.21 -5.52
CA PHE A 123 4.74 5.00 -6.32
C PHE A 123 6.09 4.29 -6.08
N GLN A 124 6.06 2.96 -6.07
CA GLN A 124 7.27 2.14 -6.01
C GLN A 124 8.06 2.20 -7.33
N SER A 125 7.38 2.35 -8.46
CA SER A 125 7.98 2.34 -9.79
C SER A 125 7.62 3.58 -10.63
N LEU A 126 8.55 3.98 -11.50
CA LEU A 126 8.30 5.04 -12.49
C LEU A 126 7.15 4.67 -13.42
N ALA A 127 7.10 3.40 -13.85
CA ALA A 127 6.08 2.89 -14.77
C ALA A 127 4.67 2.99 -14.16
N SER A 128 4.50 2.66 -12.88
CA SER A 128 3.20 2.82 -12.21
C SER A 128 2.79 4.29 -12.07
N CYS A 129 3.73 5.16 -11.69
CA CYS A 129 3.47 6.61 -11.64
C CYS A 129 2.98 7.13 -13.00
N GLN A 130 3.70 6.77 -14.07
CA GLN A 130 3.33 7.15 -15.43
C GLN A 130 1.98 6.55 -15.81
N ALA A 131 1.76 5.24 -15.64
CA ALA A 131 0.48 4.61 -15.97
C ALA A 131 -0.71 5.27 -15.23
N THR A 132 -0.50 5.71 -13.99
CA THR A 132 -1.53 6.34 -13.17
C THR A 132 -1.81 7.79 -13.56
N CYS A 133 -0.78 8.54 -13.99
CA CYS A 133 -0.84 10.00 -14.16
C CYS A 133 -0.62 10.52 -15.59
N SER A 134 -0.31 9.66 -16.57
CA SER A 134 -0.04 10.08 -17.95
C SER A 134 -1.29 10.60 -18.70
N GLY A 135 -2.48 10.48 -18.11
CA GLY A 135 -3.72 11.06 -18.63
C GLY A 135 -4.14 12.38 -17.96
N SER A 136 -3.46 12.81 -16.90
CA SER A 136 -3.85 13.96 -16.05
C SER A 136 -3.37 15.32 -16.58
N GLY A 137 -2.77 15.35 -17.78
CA GLY A 137 -2.09 16.51 -18.36
C GLY A 137 -2.72 17.02 -19.65
N GLN A 138 -4.04 16.91 -19.83
CA GLN A 138 -4.77 17.53 -20.93
C GLN A 138 -5.95 18.35 -20.43
#